data_AF-A0A8J6SSY8-F1
#
_entry.id   AF-A0A8J6SSY8-F1
#
_cell.length_a   1.000
_cell.length_b   1.000
_cell.length_c   1.000
_cell.angle_alpha   90.00
_cell.angle_beta   90.00
_cell.angle_gamma   90.00
#
_symmetry.space_group_name_H-M   'P 1'
#
loop_
_entity.id
_entity.type
_entity.pdbx_description
1 polymer ?
#
loop_
_entity_poly.entity_id
_entity_poly.type
_entity_poly.pdbx_seq_one_letter_code
_entity_poly.pdbx_strand_id
1 'polypeptide(L)'
;MAFPFKDTAGSEISLTPENLQELRQSFIDKLFGPSATIAGTLPREALIADQLAQITRVLGRSATNETTVYDNGSVRSGASSAASSLTLQVERALTQVLGRSPGRGPDGFISALNSAFPTAKDGQVMMQPARSLVSLHSPITEGSTGQLSVEQANLYRQASIIGSDTLKVLDGLTPFDPKADIDAVEALRALVRSQIRSLIDEFGRLDEPRKQRVDTYFKTLLGRDETGREDGYLYRLGEEAHLGRGEAFGLELKVVPVTLEDETQVAGFELLIGYVTTLLQSWRNYEAAKTSTSPIAGRYSDRLSRTSIMLPVIADSNASLMSAMDSIGFTQSERRSDSALFSNLQAPTEDPEIPGKITLGNTQAAIILPDITVNDFDEWVDRFTSLEAPSVLSTSGQFGLDFVTDQADTLFWTIGVVLYAVLPQKDQAGRLLSNRNQGKLLGKVLAFERVQQSLSELIYQLDTLASLGVGSISSERPFEGSLT
;
A
#
# COMPACT_ATOMS: atom_id res chain seq x y z
N MET A 1 2.39 9.07 -10.48
CA MET A 1 1.41 9.20 -11.58
C MET A 1 0.27 10.07 -11.08
N ALA A 2 -0.29 10.94 -11.92
CA ALA A 2 -1.43 11.76 -11.52
C ALA A 2 -2.68 10.88 -11.41
N PHE A 3 -3.44 11.05 -10.32
CA PHE A 3 -4.76 10.43 -10.17
C PHE A 3 -5.63 10.79 -11.40
N PRO A 4 -6.47 9.88 -11.92
CA PRO A 4 -7.27 10.14 -13.13
C PRO A 4 -8.36 11.21 -12.93
N PHE A 5 -8.53 11.71 -11.71
CA PHE A 5 -9.41 12.83 -11.41
C PHE A 5 -8.63 14.15 -11.53
N LYS A 6 -9.01 14.98 -12.51
CA LYS A 6 -8.63 16.39 -12.47
C LYS A 6 -9.50 17.09 -11.44
N ASP A 7 -8.85 17.91 -10.61
CA ASP A 7 -9.51 18.81 -9.67
C ASP A 7 -10.39 19.78 -10.48
N THR A 8 -11.69 19.49 -10.56
CA THR A 8 -12.63 20.38 -11.24
C THR A 8 -12.89 21.54 -10.32
N ALA A 9 -12.31 22.70 -10.65
CA ALA A 9 -12.47 23.97 -9.94
C ALA A 9 -13.94 24.21 -9.54
N GLY A 10 -14.25 24.06 -8.24
CA GLY A 10 -15.58 24.37 -7.71
C GLY A 10 -16.02 23.58 -6.47
N SER A 11 -15.45 22.41 -6.21
CA SER A 11 -15.69 21.66 -4.97
C SER A 11 -14.36 21.22 -4.37
N GLU A 12 -13.92 21.87 -3.30
CA GLU A 12 -12.80 21.41 -2.45
C GLU A 12 -13.22 20.12 -1.75
N ILE A 13 -13.25 19.01 -2.47
CA ILE A 13 -13.34 17.69 -1.84
C ILE A 13 -11.91 17.36 -1.43
N SER A 14 -11.62 17.50 -0.14
CA SER A 14 -10.39 16.94 0.41
C SER A 14 -10.38 15.45 0.08
N LEU A 15 -9.41 14.99 -0.71
CA LEU A 15 -9.16 13.59 -1.04
C LEU A 15 -8.66 12.87 0.21
N THR A 16 -9.50 12.73 1.22
CA THR A 16 -9.24 11.87 2.36
C THR A 16 -9.35 10.41 1.90
N PRO A 17 -8.60 9.48 2.52
CA PRO A 17 -8.66 8.07 2.18
C PRO A 17 -10.07 7.47 2.35
N GLU A 18 -10.87 8.00 3.29
CA GLU A 18 -12.28 7.65 3.48
C GLU A 18 -13.13 8.04 2.26
N ASN A 19 -12.98 9.28 1.77
CA ASN A 19 -13.70 9.76 0.58
C ASN A 19 -13.34 8.95 -0.67
N LEU A 20 -12.07 8.56 -0.82
CA LEU A 20 -11.62 7.71 -1.93
C LEU A 20 -12.25 6.31 -1.86
N GLN A 21 -12.41 5.74 -0.66
CA GLN A 21 -13.05 4.44 -0.49
C GLN A 21 -14.55 4.50 -0.80
N GLU A 22 -15.27 5.51 -0.31
CA GLU A 22 -16.68 5.70 -0.65
C GLU A 22 -16.87 5.88 -2.16
N LEU A 23 -15.98 6.65 -2.78
CA LEU A 23 -15.97 6.89 -4.21
C LEU A 23 -15.69 5.59 -4.98
N ARG A 24 -14.72 4.77 -4.54
CA ARG A 24 -14.44 3.45 -5.09
C ARG A 24 -15.62 2.49 -4.96
N GLN A 25 -16.23 2.42 -3.78
CA GLN A 25 -17.41 1.58 -3.53
C GLN A 25 -18.59 1.98 -4.43
N SER A 26 -18.86 3.28 -4.53
CA SER A 26 -19.91 3.80 -5.43
C SER A 26 -19.62 3.49 -6.90
N PHE A 27 -18.34 3.44 -7.29
CA PHE A 27 -17.92 3.08 -8.63
C PHE A 27 -18.07 1.59 -8.91
N ILE A 28 -17.69 0.73 -7.95
CA ILE A 28 -17.96 -0.72 -7.99
C ILE A 28 -19.46 -0.98 -8.15
N ASP A 29 -20.30 -0.30 -7.37
CA ASP A 29 -21.75 -0.44 -7.44
C ASP A 29 -22.33 0.05 -8.78
N LYS A 30 -21.69 1.03 -9.43
CA LYS A 30 -22.04 1.41 -10.80
C LYS A 30 -21.60 0.39 -11.84
N LEU A 31 -20.41 -0.19 -11.69
CA LEU A 31 -19.83 -1.16 -12.63
C LEU A 31 -20.60 -2.48 -12.65
N PHE A 32 -20.94 -3.00 -11.46
CA PHE A 32 -21.48 -4.35 -11.30
C PHE A 32 -22.97 -4.36 -10.90
N GLY A 33 -23.59 -3.18 -10.81
CA GLY A 33 -24.87 -3.00 -10.13
C GLY A 33 -24.66 -2.92 -8.62
N PRO A 34 -25.68 -2.47 -7.85
CA PRO A 34 -25.56 -2.42 -6.40
C PRO A 34 -25.13 -3.80 -5.92
N SER A 35 -23.91 -3.87 -5.37
CA SER A 35 -23.59 -4.95 -4.45
C SER A 35 -24.70 -4.89 -3.42
N ALA A 36 -25.28 -6.02 -3.03
CA ALA A 36 -26.19 -6.03 -1.89
C ALA A 36 -25.37 -5.71 -0.63
N THR A 37 -24.89 -4.48 -0.49
CA THR A 37 -24.33 -3.94 0.73
C THR A 37 -25.50 -3.78 1.68
N ILE A 38 -25.44 -4.64 2.68
CA ILE A 38 -26.33 -4.82 3.81
C ILE A 38 -26.34 -3.50 4.61
N ALA A 39 -27.08 -2.52 4.11
CA ALA A 39 -27.54 -1.38 4.89
C ALA A 39 -28.73 -1.84 5.72
N GLY A 40 -28.46 -2.66 6.74
CA GLY A 40 -29.47 -3.15 7.66
C GLY A 40 -28.97 -4.37 8.42
N THR A 41 -28.83 -4.22 9.73
CA THR A 41 -28.56 -5.29 10.71
C THR A 41 -29.14 -6.64 10.32
N LEU A 42 -28.34 -7.48 9.66
CA LEU A 42 -28.66 -8.88 9.44
C LEU A 42 -27.80 -9.74 10.38
N PRO A 43 -28.38 -10.81 10.96
CA PRO A 43 -27.67 -11.68 11.89
C PRO A 43 -26.43 -12.30 11.22
N ARG A 44 -25.37 -12.49 12.02
CA ARG A 44 -24.04 -12.99 11.62
C ARG A 44 -24.06 -14.23 10.70
N GLU A 45 -25.10 -15.04 10.78
CA GLU A 45 -25.32 -16.21 9.91
C GLU A 45 -25.59 -15.84 8.44
N ALA A 46 -26.26 -14.72 8.17
CA ALA A 46 -26.51 -14.24 6.81
C ALA A 46 -25.24 -13.69 6.13
N LEU A 47 -24.34 -13.09 6.92
CA LEU A 47 -23.08 -12.54 6.42
C LEU A 47 -22.08 -13.64 6.05
N ILE A 48 -22.04 -14.72 6.85
CA ILE A 48 -21.27 -15.92 6.54
C ILE A 48 -21.87 -16.67 5.34
N ALA A 49 -23.20 -16.74 5.25
CA ALA A 49 -23.89 -17.37 4.11
C ALA A 49 -23.66 -16.61 2.79
N ASP A 50 -23.60 -15.28 2.81
CA ASP A 50 -23.33 -14.49 1.61
C ASP A 50 -21.84 -14.48 1.22
N GLN A 51 -20.92 -14.46 2.18
CA GLN A 51 -19.49 -14.70 1.92
C GLN A 51 -19.25 -16.10 1.34
N LEU A 52 -19.92 -17.11 1.89
CA LEU A 52 -19.90 -18.46 1.32
C LEU A 52 -20.56 -18.48 -0.05
N ALA A 53 -21.64 -17.74 -0.30
CA ALA A 53 -22.26 -17.65 -1.62
C ALA A 53 -21.36 -16.95 -2.65
N GLN A 54 -20.60 -15.91 -2.25
CA GLN A 54 -19.60 -15.26 -3.11
C GLN A 54 -18.43 -16.21 -3.39
N ILE A 55 -17.88 -16.86 -2.37
CA ILE A 55 -16.82 -17.88 -2.51
C ILE A 55 -17.32 -19.05 -3.39
N THR A 56 -18.58 -19.48 -3.24
CA THR A 56 -19.18 -20.55 -4.04
C THR A 56 -19.50 -20.09 -5.45
N ARG A 57 -19.80 -18.81 -5.69
CA ARG A 57 -19.92 -18.25 -7.06
C ARG A 57 -18.54 -18.13 -7.71
N VAL A 58 -17.50 -17.75 -6.98
CA VAL A 58 -16.12 -17.67 -7.49
C VAL A 58 -15.57 -19.07 -7.78
N LEU A 59 -15.70 -20.01 -6.83
CA LEU A 59 -15.29 -21.41 -7.00
C LEU A 59 -16.17 -22.16 -8.02
N GLY A 60 -17.47 -21.90 -8.04
CA GLY A 60 -18.39 -22.50 -9.01
C GLY A 60 -18.15 -21.99 -10.44
N ARG A 61 -17.69 -20.74 -10.60
CA ARG A 61 -17.29 -20.15 -11.88
C ARG A 61 -15.87 -20.54 -12.30
N SER A 62 -14.95 -20.82 -11.38
CA SER A 62 -13.63 -21.36 -11.72
C SER A 62 -13.67 -22.87 -12.03
N ALA A 63 -14.57 -23.63 -11.39
CA ALA A 63 -14.78 -25.06 -11.68
C ALA A 63 -15.52 -25.31 -13.00
N THR A 64 -16.23 -24.32 -13.55
CA THR A 64 -16.85 -24.39 -14.89
C THR A 64 -15.92 -23.99 -16.03
N ASN A 65 -14.66 -23.63 -15.73
CA ASN A 65 -13.57 -23.64 -16.71
C ASN A 65 -13.13 -25.09 -17.02
N GLU A 66 -14.08 -25.99 -17.28
CA GLU A 66 -13.78 -27.18 -18.07
C GLU A 66 -13.25 -26.68 -19.42
N THR A 67 -12.09 -27.19 -19.79
CA THR A 67 -11.48 -27.05 -21.11
C THR A 67 -12.54 -27.29 -22.17
N THR A 68 -13.06 -26.22 -22.77
CA THR A 68 -14.01 -26.33 -23.87
C THR A 68 -13.30 -27.01 -25.03
N VAL A 69 -14.00 -27.98 -25.62
CA VAL A 69 -13.60 -29.00 -26.62
C VAL A 69 -12.99 -28.43 -27.93
N TYR A 70 -12.72 -27.13 -28.02
CA TYR A 70 -12.01 -26.51 -29.16
C TYR A 70 -10.48 -26.53 -29.05
N ASP A 71 -9.90 -26.98 -27.93
CA ASP A 71 -8.43 -27.04 -27.77
C ASP A 71 -7.76 -28.26 -28.46
N ASN A 72 -8.54 -29.13 -29.13
CA ASN A 72 -8.01 -30.39 -29.73
C ASN A 72 -7.92 -30.38 -31.27
N GLY A 73 -7.83 -29.18 -31.88
CA GLY A 73 -8.20 -29.01 -33.28
C GLY A 73 -7.19 -28.42 -34.25
N SER A 74 -5.92 -28.14 -33.91
CA SER A 74 -4.84 -28.10 -34.92
C SER A 74 -3.46 -28.08 -34.27
N VAL A 75 -2.66 -29.10 -34.57
CA VAL A 75 -1.24 -29.16 -34.24
C VAL A 75 -0.51 -28.13 -35.10
N ARG A 76 -0.12 -26.99 -34.51
CA ARG A 76 0.99 -26.16 -34.99
C ARG A 76 1.78 -25.61 -33.79
N SER A 77 2.84 -26.36 -33.47
CA SER A 77 4.11 -25.96 -32.85
C SER A 77 4.10 -24.81 -31.83
N GLY A 78 4.17 -25.16 -30.54
CA GLY A 78 4.43 -24.23 -29.43
C GLY A 78 4.80 -24.94 -28.13
N ALA A 79 5.85 -25.76 -28.13
CA ALA A 79 6.31 -26.53 -26.96
C ALA A 79 6.90 -25.67 -25.80
N SER A 80 6.69 -24.36 -25.79
CA SER A 80 7.26 -23.42 -24.80
C SER A 80 6.35 -23.13 -23.60
N SER A 81 5.05 -23.38 -23.67
CA SER A 81 4.10 -22.92 -22.64
C SER A 81 3.93 -23.87 -21.44
N ALA A 82 4.17 -25.17 -21.59
CA ALA A 82 4.13 -26.12 -20.48
C ALA A 82 5.46 -26.17 -19.70
N ALA A 83 6.57 -25.89 -20.39
CA ALA A 83 7.87 -25.72 -19.75
C ALA A 83 7.90 -24.43 -18.93
N SER A 84 7.31 -23.33 -19.41
CA SER A 84 7.25 -22.07 -18.66
C SER A 84 6.38 -22.18 -17.40
N SER A 85 5.25 -22.89 -17.44
CA SER A 85 4.38 -23.06 -16.26
C SER A 85 5.04 -23.91 -15.17
N LEU A 86 5.72 -25.00 -15.54
CA LEU A 86 6.53 -25.79 -14.60
C LEU A 86 7.72 -25.00 -14.07
N THR A 87 8.36 -24.18 -14.91
CA THR A 87 9.48 -23.32 -14.50
C THR A 87 9.00 -22.27 -13.49
N LEU A 88 7.87 -21.62 -13.74
CA LEU A 88 7.24 -20.67 -12.80
C LEU A 88 6.81 -21.35 -11.50
N GLN A 89 6.29 -22.58 -11.56
CA GLN A 89 5.92 -23.34 -10.37
C GLN A 89 7.14 -23.71 -9.52
N VAL A 90 8.24 -24.13 -10.16
CA VAL A 90 9.52 -24.42 -9.51
C VAL A 90 10.16 -23.15 -8.96
N GLU A 91 10.10 -22.03 -9.69
CA GLU A 91 10.58 -20.73 -9.22
C GLU A 91 9.78 -20.21 -8.03
N ARG A 92 8.44 -20.40 -8.02
CA ARG A 92 7.57 -20.07 -6.88
C ARG A 92 7.91 -20.92 -5.66
N ALA A 93 8.10 -22.23 -5.84
CA ALA A 93 8.50 -23.14 -4.75
C ALA A 93 9.91 -22.81 -4.22
N LEU A 94 10.87 -22.50 -5.10
CA LEU A 94 12.22 -22.09 -4.72
C LEU A 94 12.21 -20.75 -3.97
N THR A 95 11.43 -19.78 -4.44
CA THR A 95 11.29 -18.47 -3.78
C THR A 95 10.65 -18.63 -2.40
N GLN A 96 9.69 -19.55 -2.25
CA GLN A 96 9.03 -19.86 -0.99
C GLN A 96 9.99 -20.51 0.02
N VAL A 97 10.88 -21.40 -0.44
CA VAL A 97 11.88 -22.07 0.42
C VAL A 97 13.05 -21.13 0.74
N LEU A 98 13.47 -20.30 -0.21
CA LEU A 98 14.62 -19.40 -0.06
C LEU A 98 14.25 -18.05 0.60
N GLY A 99 12.95 -17.74 0.72
CA GLY A 99 12.45 -16.47 1.27
C GLY A 99 12.81 -15.24 0.44
N ARG A 100 13.39 -15.42 -0.75
CA ARG A 100 13.73 -14.40 -1.75
C ARG A 100 13.93 -15.02 -3.12
N SER A 101 13.66 -14.26 -4.18
CA SER A 101 13.88 -14.72 -5.55
C SER A 101 15.39 -14.91 -5.79
N PRO A 102 15.84 -16.10 -6.26
CA PRO A 102 17.23 -16.30 -6.63
C PRO A 102 17.52 -15.45 -7.87
N GLY A 103 18.41 -14.46 -7.75
CA GLY A 103 18.78 -13.58 -8.86
C GLY A 103 19.28 -14.35 -10.10
N ARG A 104 19.33 -13.68 -11.26
CA ARG A 104 19.80 -14.26 -12.53
C ARG A 104 21.30 -14.57 -12.47
N GLY A 105 21.67 -15.69 -11.86
CA GLY A 105 23.05 -16.19 -11.78
C GLY A 105 23.29 -17.15 -10.62
N PRO A 106 24.29 -18.05 -10.73
CA PRO A 106 24.62 -19.05 -9.71
C PRO A 106 25.01 -18.42 -8.37
N ASP A 107 25.65 -17.24 -8.37
CA ASP A 107 26.05 -16.53 -7.16
C ASP A 107 24.84 -15.98 -6.38
N GLY A 108 23.79 -15.55 -7.09
CA GLY A 108 22.53 -15.10 -6.49
C GLY A 108 21.78 -16.24 -5.82
N PHE A 109 21.78 -17.42 -6.44
CA PHE A 109 21.23 -18.64 -5.87
C PHE A 109 22.01 -19.11 -4.63
N ILE A 110 23.34 -19.17 -4.69
CA ILE A 110 24.17 -19.57 -3.55
C ILE A 110 24.04 -18.56 -2.40
N SER A 111 23.98 -17.26 -2.69
CA SER A 111 23.67 -16.26 -1.68
C SER A 111 22.31 -16.52 -1.03
N ALA A 112 21.27 -16.74 -1.83
CA ALA A 112 19.91 -17.03 -1.35
C ALA A 112 19.85 -18.28 -0.48
N LEU A 113 20.60 -19.31 -0.85
CA LEU A 113 20.69 -20.56 -0.11
C LEU A 113 21.45 -20.37 1.21
N ASN A 114 22.58 -19.67 1.20
CA ASN A 114 23.35 -19.35 2.41
C ASN A 114 22.59 -18.42 3.38
N SER A 115 21.70 -17.57 2.87
CA SER A 115 20.83 -16.75 3.72
C SER A 115 19.67 -17.54 4.31
N ALA A 116 19.08 -18.47 3.55
CA ALA A 116 17.98 -19.30 4.01
C ALA A 116 18.46 -20.35 5.03
N PHE A 117 19.71 -20.82 4.85
CA PHE A 117 20.35 -21.83 5.68
C PHE A 117 21.74 -21.35 6.14
N PRO A 118 21.82 -20.44 7.13
CA PRO A 118 23.10 -19.96 7.62
C PRO A 118 23.92 -21.12 8.22
N THR A 119 25.18 -21.23 7.81
CA THR A 119 26.12 -22.23 8.32
C THR A 119 26.89 -21.69 9.52
N ALA A 120 26.98 -22.49 10.59
CA ALA A 120 27.84 -22.19 11.73
C ALA A 120 29.32 -22.23 11.32
N LYS A 121 30.20 -21.63 12.13
CA LYS A 121 31.66 -21.73 11.96
C LYS A 121 32.18 -23.17 11.95
N ASP A 122 31.38 -24.13 12.41
CA ASP A 122 31.69 -25.56 12.44
C ASP A 122 31.15 -26.35 11.23
N GLY A 123 30.63 -25.67 10.20
CA GLY A 123 30.13 -26.29 8.96
C GLY A 123 28.77 -26.98 9.07
N GLN A 124 28.12 -26.93 10.24
CA GLN A 124 26.76 -27.41 10.44
C GLN A 124 25.74 -26.33 10.05
N VAL A 125 24.64 -26.74 9.39
CA VAL A 125 23.51 -25.85 9.10
C VAL A 125 22.84 -25.48 10.41
N MET A 126 22.85 -24.19 10.78
CA MET A 126 22.15 -23.74 11.98
C MET A 126 20.64 -23.73 11.70
N MET A 127 19.87 -24.43 12.52
CA MET A 127 18.41 -24.25 12.62
C MET A 127 18.08 -22.95 13.36
N GLN A 128 18.79 -21.87 13.05
CA GLN A 128 18.39 -20.53 13.45
C GLN A 128 17.49 -20.00 12.35
N PRO A 129 16.23 -19.64 12.64
CA PRO A 129 15.34 -19.11 11.61
C PRO A 129 16.02 -17.90 10.98
N ALA A 130 16.30 -18.00 9.69
CA ALA A 130 16.76 -16.88 8.90
C ALA A 130 15.80 -15.71 9.13
N ARG A 131 16.32 -14.51 9.36
CA ARG A 131 15.54 -13.28 9.62
C ARG A 131 14.83 -12.75 8.36
N SER A 132 14.24 -13.66 7.60
CA SER A 132 13.32 -13.43 6.49
C SER A 132 12.29 -14.54 6.61
N LEU A 133 11.01 -14.18 6.73
CA LEU A 133 9.82 -14.98 7.05
C LEU A 133 9.31 -14.67 8.46
N VAL A 134 8.44 -13.66 8.47
CA VAL A 134 7.33 -13.51 9.40
C VAL A 134 6.74 -14.90 9.64
N SER A 135 6.97 -15.48 10.81
CA SER A 135 6.32 -16.74 11.20
C SER A 135 4.84 -16.44 11.43
N LEU A 136 4.02 -16.61 10.37
CA LEU A 136 2.57 -16.45 10.34
C LEU A 136 1.82 -17.63 10.99
N HIS A 137 2.38 -18.20 12.05
CA HIS A 137 1.70 -19.20 12.85
C HIS A 137 2.11 -19.07 14.32
N SER A 138 1.31 -18.33 15.09
CA SER A 138 1.21 -18.59 16.52
C SER A 138 -0.27 -18.74 16.85
N PRO A 139 -0.81 -19.99 16.88
CA PRO A 139 -2.10 -20.20 17.50
C PRO A 139 -1.92 -19.88 18.99
N ILE A 140 -2.74 -18.94 19.47
CA ILE A 140 -3.19 -18.78 20.86
C ILE A 140 -2.42 -19.69 21.84
N THR A 141 -1.28 -19.23 22.34
CA THR A 141 -0.67 -19.87 23.52
C THR A 141 0.04 -18.81 24.33
N GLU A 142 -0.52 -18.55 25.51
CA GLU A 142 0.14 -17.86 26.61
C GLU A 142 1.48 -18.58 26.89
N GLY A 143 2.59 -17.85 26.79
CA GLY A 143 3.90 -18.32 27.28
C GLY A 143 5.03 -18.33 26.25
N SER A 144 5.84 -17.27 26.28
CA SER A 144 7.29 -17.25 26.04
C SER A 144 7.91 -18.22 25.02
N THR A 145 8.24 -17.70 23.84
CA THR A 145 9.51 -18.03 23.15
C THR A 145 10.00 -16.85 22.29
N GLY A 146 10.79 -15.94 22.88
CA GLY A 146 11.89 -15.18 22.25
C GLY A 146 11.68 -14.39 20.93
N GLN A 147 10.48 -14.23 20.40
CA GLN A 147 10.23 -13.55 19.12
C GLN A 147 9.40 -12.28 19.36
N LEU A 148 9.91 -11.13 18.87
CA LEU A 148 9.14 -9.88 18.83
C LEU A 148 7.81 -10.12 18.09
N SER A 149 6.72 -9.58 18.63
CA SER A 149 5.46 -9.47 17.87
C SER A 149 5.73 -8.81 16.51
N VAL A 150 5.03 -9.22 15.45
CA VAL A 150 5.22 -8.69 14.08
C VAL A 150 5.08 -7.16 14.05
N GLU A 151 4.14 -6.62 14.82
CA GLU A 151 3.91 -5.18 14.96
C GLU A 151 5.08 -4.49 15.65
N GLN A 152 5.62 -5.11 16.69
CA GLN A 152 6.78 -4.60 17.41
C GLN A 152 8.05 -4.67 16.55
N ALA A 153 8.24 -5.76 15.79
CA ALA A 153 9.37 -5.92 14.89
C ALA A 153 9.35 -4.84 13.79
N ASN A 154 8.15 -4.51 13.30
CA ASN A 154 7.96 -3.43 12.35
C ASN A 154 8.26 -2.05 12.97
N LEU A 155 7.74 -1.78 14.18
CA LEU A 155 8.05 -0.55 14.92
C LEU A 155 9.55 -0.39 15.15
N TYR A 156 10.22 -1.44 15.66
CA TYR A 156 11.66 -1.43 15.90
C TYR A 156 12.45 -1.19 14.61
N ARG A 157 12.07 -1.86 13.52
CA ARG A 157 12.72 -1.66 12.22
C ARG A 157 12.59 -0.22 11.74
N GLN A 158 11.37 0.33 11.72
CA GLN A 158 11.14 1.71 11.32
C GLN A 158 11.95 2.67 12.19
N ALA A 159 11.92 2.46 13.51
CA ALA A 159 12.66 3.26 14.46
C ALA A 159 14.18 3.16 14.27
N SER A 160 14.70 1.99 13.91
CA SER A 160 16.13 1.79 13.65
C SER A 160 16.62 2.54 12.40
N ILE A 161 15.81 2.56 11.34
CA ILE A 161 16.13 3.26 10.08
C ILE A 161 16.06 4.77 10.32
N ILE A 162 14.90 5.26 10.78
CA ILE A 162 14.68 6.68 11.05
C ILE A 162 15.68 7.17 12.09
N GLY A 163 15.90 6.41 13.16
CA GLY A 163 16.86 6.74 14.20
C GLY A 163 18.29 6.81 13.69
N SER A 164 18.73 5.88 12.83
CA SER A 164 20.07 5.96 12.23
C SER A 164 20.26 7.21 11.37
N ASP A 165 19.25 7.62 10.60
CA ASP A 165 19.34 8.82 9.77
C ASP A 165 19.22 10.10 10.60
N THR A 166 18.36 10.10 11.64
CA THR A 166 18.27 11.19 12.62
C THR A 166 19.61 11.45 13.30
N LEU A 167 20.33 10.40 13.68
CA LEU A 167 21.65 10.52 14.30
C LEU A 167 22.70 11.11 13.35
N LYS A 168 22.66 10.74 12.05
CA LYS A 168 23.55 11.34 11.04
C LYS A 168 23.26 12.83 10.87
N VAL A 169 21.99 13.23 10.80
CA VAL A 169 21.60 14.63 10.71
C VAL A 169 22.06 15.39 11.95
N LEU A 170 21.83 14.84 13.15
CA LEU A 170 22.26 15.43 14.42
C LEU A 170 23.77 15.67 14.49
N ASP A 171 24.57 14.72 14.00
CA ASP A 171 26.04 14.81 13.97
C ASP A 171 26.53 15.85 12.93
N GLY A 172 25.72 16.13 11.89
CA GLY A 172 26.03 17.11 10.85
C GLY A 172 25.65 18.55 11.20
N LEU A 173 24.90 18.77 12.29
CA LEU A 173 24.50 20.13 12.69
C LEU A 173 25.68 20.88 13.29
N THR A 174 25.83 22.16 12.96
CA THR A 174 26.82 23.06 13.56
C THR A 174 26.16 24.35 14.02
N PRO A 175 26.51 24.88 15.21
CA PRO A 175 26.12 26.24 15.58
C PRO A 175 26.70 27.22 14.57
N PHE A 176 25.90 28.17 14.09
CA PHE A 176 26.40 29.20 13.16
C PHE A 176 26.71 30.53 13.85
N ASP A 177 26.16 30.81 15.04
CA ASP A 177 26.58 31.98 15.82
C ASP A 177 27.92 31.69 16.50
N PRO A 178 29.00 32.44 16.22
CA PRO A 178 30.28 32.32 16.93
C PRO A 178 30.20 32.64 18.44
N LYS A 179 29.08 33.18 18.92
CA LYS A 179 28.80 33.39 20.34
C LYS A 179 28.10 32.20 21.01
N ALA A 180 27.64 31.21 20.24
CA ALA A 180 27.02 30.02 20.81
C ALA A 180 28.03 29.26 21.69
N ASP A 181 27.56 28.79 22.85
CA ASP A 181 28.37 27.96 23.72
C ASP A 181 28.50 26.55 23.11
N ILE A 182 29.64 26.31 22.47
CA ILE A 182 29.94 25.04 21.78
C ILE A 182 29.87 23.86 22.77
N ASP A 183 30.29 24.05 24.02
CA ASP A 183 30.27 22.99 25.03
C ASP A 183 28.82 22.66 25.44
N ALA A 184 27.97 23.68 25.58
CA ALA A 184 26.54 23.49 25.85
C ALA A 184 25.82 22.79 24.69
N VAL A 185 26.11 23.18 23.44
CA VAL A 185 25.51 22.55 22.25
C VAL A 185 25.93 21.09 22.13
N GLU A 186 27.21 20.75 22.33
CA GLU A 186 27.67 19.36 22.27
C GLU A 186 27.09 18.52 23.43
N ALA A 187 26.93 19.11 24.62
CA ALA A 187 26.26 18.44 25.73
C ALA A 187 24.78 18.14 25.42
N LEU A 188 24.05 19.10 24.84
CA LEU A 188 22.66 18.90 24.42
C LEU A 188 22.55 17.88 23.29
N ARG A 189 23.47 17.91 22.32
CA ARG A 189 23.58 16.91 21.26
C ARG A 189 23.78 15.50 21.82
N ALA A 190 24.66 15.34 22.81
CA ALA A 190 24.89 14.06 23.47
C ALA A 190 23.63 13.56 24.20
N LEU A 191 22.86 14.46 24.83
CA LEU A 191 21.58 14.12 25.47
C LEU A 191 20.55 13.65 24.44
N VAL A 192 20.34 14.40 23.35
CA VAL A 192 19.42 14.02 22.25
C VAL A 192 19.82 12.66 21.66
N ARG A 193 21.11 12.47 21.37
CA ARG A 193 21.67 11.19 20.88
C ARG A 193 21.38 10.03 21.83
N SER A 194 21.55 10.25 23.13
CA SER A 194 21.28 9.25 24.18
C SER A 194 19.81 8.87 24.24
N GLN A 195 18.90 9.85 24.16
CA GLN A 195 17.46 9.61 24.19
C GLN A 195 16.96 8.87 22.94
N ILE A 196 17.46 9.23 21.75
CA ILE A 196 17.11 8.51 20.49
C ILE A 196 17.55 7.04 20.57
N ARG A 197 18.77 6.77 21.05
CA ARG A 197 19.24 5.39 21.24
C ARG A 197 18.39 4.64 22.27
N SER A 198 18.06 5.28 23.38
CA SER A 198 17.19 4.69 24.42
C SER A 198 15.79 4.35 23.89
N LEU A 199 15.23 5.18 22.99
CA LEU A 199 13.97 4.88 22.31
C LEU A 199 14.08 3.64 21.42
N ILE A 200 15.11 3.56 20.58
CA ILE A 200 15.35 2.40 19.69
C ILE A 200 15.52 1.13 20.52
N ASP A 201 16.30 1.20 21.59
CA ASP A 201 16.54 0.06 22.49
C ASP A 201 15.25 -0.39 23.19
N GLU A 202 14.40 0.54 23.65
CA GLU A 202 13.09 0.19 24.23
C GLU A 202 12.14 -0.45 23.20
N PHE A 203 12.15 0.00 21.94
CA PHE A 203 11.36 -0.65 20.88
C PHE A 203 11.86 -2.05 20.55
N GLY A 204 13.17 -2.29 20.66
CA GLY A 204 13.83 -3.56 20.37
C GLY A 204 13.80 -4.59 21.50
N ARG A 205 13.16 -4.27 22.64
CA ARG A 205 13.05 -5.19 23.77
C ARG A 205 12.34 -6.48 23.37
N LEU A 206 12.79 -7.61 23.93
CA LEU A 206 12.09 -8.89 23.76
C LEU A 206 10.71 -8.87 24.41
N ASP A 207 10.57 -8.10 25.49
CA ASP A 207 9.28 -7.75 26.07
C ASP A 207 8.68 -6.57 25.31
N GLU A 208 7.36 -6.46 25.35
CA GLU A 208 6.63 -5.33 24.79
C GLU A 208 7.18 -3.96 25.26
N PRO A 209 7.27 -2.93 24.39
CA PRO A 209 7.80 -1.63 24.77
C PRO A 209 6.94 -1.00 25.86
N ARG A 210 7.59 -0.51 26.91
CA ARG A 210 6.88 0.02 28.08
C ARG A 210 6.38 1.43 27.80
N LYS A 211 5.07 1.58 27.63
CA LYS A 211 4.43 2.87 27.31
C LYS A 211 4.96 4.04 28.14
N GLN A 212 4.95 3.91 29.47
CA GLN A 212 5.41 4.97 30.37
C GLN A 212 6.84 5.42 30.11
N ARG A 213 7.76 4.52 29.71
CA ARG A 213 9.15 4.89 29.41
C ARG A 213 9.26 5.61 28.08
N VAL A 214 8.61 5.06 27.05
CA VAL A 214 8.61 5.65 25.71
C VAL A 214 8.02 7.07 25.75
N ASP A 215 6.89 7.24 26.45
CA ASP A 215 6.26 8.54 26.64
C ASP A 215 7.17 9.51 27.41
N THR A 216 7.90 9.01 28.43
CA THR A 216 8.89 9.82 29.16
C THR A 216 10.03 10.28 28.24
N TYR A 217 10.57 9.40 27.40
CA TYR A 217 11.63 9.76 26.47
C TYR A 217 11.18 10.79 25.46
N PHE A 218 10.01 10.61 24.83
CA PHE A 218 9.44 11.62 23.94
C PHE A 218 9.13 12.93 24.65
N LYS A 219 8.63 12.88 25.90
CA LYS A 219 8.41 14.08 26.72
C LYS A 219 9.71 14.84 26.98
N THR A 220 10.80 14.15 27.33
CA THR A 220 12.11 14.80 27.55
C THR A 220 12.75 15.33 26.27
N LEU A 221 12.53 14.66 25.13
CA LEU A 221 13.06 15.09 23.83
C LEU A 221 12.32 16.31 23.28
N LEU A 222 10.99 16.24 23.23
CA LEU A 222 10.13 17.24 22.60
C LEU A 222 9.65 18.33 23.57
N GLY A 223 9.70 18.10 24.87
CA GLY A 223 9.41 19.12 25.88
C GLY A 223 7.94 19.50 26.02
N ARG A 224 6.99 18.80 25.37
CA ARG A 224 5.57 19.12 25.46
C ARG A 224 4.98 18.64 26.78
N ASP A 225 5.05 19.47 27.81
CA ASP A 225 4.26 19.29 29.02
C ASP A 225 2.84 19.87 28.83
N GLU A 226 1.85 19.35 29.56
CA GLU A 226 0.45 19.84 29.53
C GLU A 226 0.32 21.33 29.90
N THR A 227 1.38 21.88 30.50
CA THR A 227 1.50 23.26 30.96
C THR A 227 1.96 24.24 29.88
N GLY A 228 2.25 23.76 28.65
CA GLY A 228 2.67 24.62 27.53
C GLY A 228 4.05 25.26 27.70
N ARG A 229 4.85 24.82 28.69
CA ARG A 229 6.26 25.19 28.82
C ARG A 229 7.11 24.20 28.03
N GLU A 230 7.97 24.74 27.20
CA GLU A 230 8.78 23.97 26.25
C GLU A 230 10.19 23.79 26.78
N ASP A 231 10.41 22.67 27.47
CA ASP A 231 11.66 22.38 28.18
C ASP A 231 12.42 21.19 27.58
N GLY A 232 12.13 20.86 26.32
CA GLY A 232 12.69 19.69 25.63
C GLY A 232 14.16 19.85 25.27
N TYR A 233 14.91 18.75 25.21
CA TYR A 233 16.31 18.81 24.75
C TYR A 233 16.46 19.33 23.32
N LEU A 234 15.50 19.04 22.44
CA LEU A 234 15.50 19.57 21.07
C LEU A 234 15.24 21.07 21.04
N TYR A 235 14.34 21.56 21.88
CA TYR A 235 14.05 22.99 22.01
C TYR A 235 15.31 23.75 22.47
N ARG A 236 15.92 23.30 23.57
CA ARG A 236 17.16 23.89 24.10
C ARG A 236 18.31 23.83 23.10
N LEU A 237 18.41 22.75 22.32
CA LEU A 237 19.42 22.63 21.27
C LEU A 237 19.20 23.68 20.16
N GLY A 238 17.95 23.87 19.73
CA GLY A 238 17.60 24.88 18.73
C GLY A 238 17.85 26.31 19.23
N GLU A 239 17.59 26.58 20.51
CA GLU A 239 17.83 27.87 21.14
C GLU A 239 19.33 28.18 21.27
N GLU A 240 20.11 27.28 21.88
CA GLU A 240 21.54 27.47 22.13
C GLU A 240 22.38 27.47 20.83
N ALA A 241 21.97 26.69 19.83
CA ALA A 241 22.64 26.67 18.53
C ALA A 241 22.08 27.73 17.54
N HIS A 242 21.06 28.49 17.94
CA HIS A 242 20.32 29.46 17.12
C HIS A 242 19.69 28.90 15.83
N LEU A 243 19.40 27.60 15.78
CA LEU A 243 18.94 26.86 14.58
C LEU A 243 17.42 26.95 14.32
N GLY A 244 16.66 27.62 15.19
CA GLY A 244 15.20 27.69 15.08
C GLY A 244 14.69 28.73 14.06
N ARG A 245 13.88 28.29 13.10
CA ARG A 245 13.04 29.16 12.25
C ARG A 245 11.58 29.07 12.71
N GLY A 246 10.92 30.22 12.77
CA GLY A 246 9.57 30.36 13.31
C GLY A 246 8.52 29.46 12.65
N GLU A 247 7.57 29.06 13.49
CA GLU A 247 6.38 28.20 13.35
C GLU A 247 6.58 26.68 13.27
N ALA A 248 7.80 26.15 13.18
CA ALA A 248 8.01 24.74 13.47
C ALA A 248 7.58 24.47 14.92
N PHE A 249 6.53 23.68 15.13
CA PHE A 249 5.90 23.40 16.44
C PHE A 249 5.01 24.51 17.06
N GLY A 250 4.62 25.55 16.31
CA GLY A 250 3.82 26.67 16.84
C GLY A 250 4.65 27.74 17.56
N LEU A 251 5.95 27.79 17.25
CA LEU A 251 6.94 28.57 17.97
C LEU A 251 7.49 29.76 17.19
N GLU A 252 7.39 30.98 17.74
CA GLU A 252 8.07 32.15 17.17
C GLU A 252 9.58 32.19 17.53
N LEU A 253 10.38 31.23 17.06
CA LEU A 253 11.84 31.44 17.02
C LEU A 253 12.21 32.20 15.74
N LYS A 254 12.31 33.54 15.84
CA LYS A 254 12.74 34.40 14.73
C LYS A 254 14.26 34.49 14.66
N VAL A 255 14.90 33.44 14.16
CA VAL A 255 16.27 33.57 13.66
C VAL A 255 16.24 33.66 12.14
N VAL A 256 16.78 34.74 11.60
CA VAL A 256 16.82 34.99 10.16
C VAL A 256 18.18 34.53 9.65
N PRO A 257 18.28 33.44 8.86
CA PRO A 257 19.54 33.01 8.28
C PRO A 257 20.06 34.11 7.34
N VAL A 258 21.37 34.40 7.42
CA VAL A 258 21.99 35.47 6.62
C VAL A 258 22.79 34.87 5.46
N THR A 259 23.29 33.65 5.63
CA THR A 259 24.07 32.93 4.62
C THR A 259 23.38 31.65 4.15
N LEU A 260 23.77 31.15 2.97
CA LEU A 260 23.31 29.85 2.44
C LEU A 260 23.69 28.70 3.38
N GLU A 261 24.83 28.78 4.06
CA GLU A 261 25.26 27.77 5.04
C GLU A 261 24.27 27.74 6.22
N ASP A 262 23.86 28.90 6.74
CA ASP A 262 22.88 28.99 7.82
C ASP A 262 21.53 28.39 7.42
N GLU A 263 21.07 28.62 6.18
CA GLU A 263 19.84 28.01 5.65
C GLU A 263 19.93 26.47 5.64
N THR A 264 21.09 25.90 5.27
CA THR A 264 21.28 24.44 5.29
C THR A 264 21.22 23.86 6.70
N GLN A 265 21.77 24.57 7.69
CA GLN A 265 21.77 24.15 9.10
C GLN A 265 20.36 24.22 9.71
N VAL A 266 19.62 25.29 9.43
CA VAL A 266 18.20 25.43 9.82
C VAL A 266 17.36 24.32 9.19
N ALA A 267 17.50 24.06 7.89
CA ALA A 267 16.79 22.98 7.22
C ALA A 267 17.15 21.59 7.80
N GLY A 268 18.42 21.38 8.16
CA GLY A 268 18.87 20.17 8.85
C GLY A 268 18.21 20.00 10.22
N PHE A 269 18.06 21.07 10.99
CA PHE A 269 17.40 21.04 12.30
C PHE A 269 15.89 20.81 12.17
N GLU A 270 15.22 21.41 11.20
CA GLU A 270 13.82 21.13 10.89
C GLU A 270 13.62 19.65 10.49
N LEU A 271 14.52 19.10 9.68
CA LEU A 271 14.51 17.68 9.31
C LEU A 271 14.66 16.76 10.52
N LEU A 272 15.55 17.11 11.47
CA LEU A 272 15.71 16.39 12.73
C LEU A 272 14.41 16.36 13.54
N ILE A 273 13.72 17.49 13.68
CA ILE A 273 12.41 17.58 14.35
C ILE A 273 11.37 16.72 13.61
N GLY A 274 11.37 16.78 12.29
CA GLY A 274 10.51 15.96 11.43
C GLY A 274 10.68 14.47 11.74
N TYR A 275 11.91 13.96 11.76
CA TYR A 275 12.17 12.55 12.07
C TYR A 275 11.72 12.14 13.47
N VAL A 276 11.97 12.94 14.50
CA VAL A 276 11.52 12.63 15.87
C VAL A 276 9.99 12.64 15.96
N THR A 277 9.33 13.53 15.22
CA THR A 277 7.87 13.56 15.12
C THR A 277 7.33 12.32 14.41
N THR A 278 7.98 11.86 13.34
CA THR A 278 7.64 10.60 12.67
C THR A 278 7.80 9.39 13.60
N LEU A 279 8.85 9.36 14.43
CA LEU A 279 9.02 8.32 15.45
C LEU A 279 7.88 8.34 16.48
N LEU A 280 7.50 9.52 16.96
CA LEU A 280 6.37 9.68 17.88
C LEU A 280 5.05 9.22 17.26
N GLN A 281 4.80 9.58 15.99
CA GLN A 281 3.59 9.16 15.29
C GLN A 281 3.57 7.63 15.09
N SER A 282 4.70 7.02 14.76
CA SER A 282 4.84 5.56 14.64
C SER A 282 4.52 4.86 15.96
N TRP A 283 5.00 5.42 17.08
CA TRP A 283 4.67 4.95 18.43
C TRP A 283 3.17 5.06 18.73
N ARG A 284 2.56 6.21 18.47
CA ARG A 284 1.12 6.43 18.69
C ARG A 284 0.26 5.48 17.86
N ASN A 285 0.63 5.25 16.61
CA ASN A 285 -0.05 4.30 15.73
C ASN A 285 0.02 2.87 16.28
N TYR A 286 1.19 2.46 16.78
CA TYR A 286 1.36 1.16 17.44
C TYR A 286 0.50 1.03 18.70
N GLU A 287 0.40 2.09 19.51
CA GLU A 287 -0.44 2.08 20.70
C GLU A 287 -1.94 2.04 20.37
N ALA A 288 -2.36 2.82 19.37
CA ALA A 288 -3.72 2.84 18.86
C ALA A 288 -4.13 1.47 18.29
N ALA A 289 -3.23 0.77 17.60
CA ALA A 289 -3.47 -0.58 17.07
C ALA A 289 -3.73 -1.62 18.19
N LYS A 290 -3.12 -1.44 19.36
CA LYS A 290 -3.35 -2.32 20.53
C LYS A 290 -4.67 -2.05 21.24
N THR A 291 -5.02 -0.77 21.37
CA THR A 291 -6.22 -0.33 22.10
C THR A 291 -7.48 -0.41 21.25
N SER A 292 -7.35 -0.47 19.93
CA SER A 292 -8.49 -0.59 19.02
C SER A 292 -9.12 -1.98 19.10
N THR A 293 -10.33 -2.04 19.65
CA THR A 293 -11.26 -3.19 19.61
C THR A 293 -11.89 -3.42 18.23
N SER A 294 -11.55 -2.59 17.24
CA SER A 294 -12.15 -2.59 15.91
C SER A 294 -11.76 -3.84 15.10
N PRO A 295 -12.69 -4.47 14.36
CA PRO A 295 -12.49 -5.80 13.80
C PRO A 295 -11.51 -5.80 12.61
N ILE A 296 -10.37 -6.48 12.77
CA ILE A 296 -9.58 -7.20 11.74
C ILE A 296 -8.96 -6.36 10.58
N ALA A 297 -9.51 -5.20 10.21
CA ALA A 297 -9.04 -4.36 9.11
C ALA A 297 -7.91 -3.38 9.51
N GLY A 298 -7.71 -3.16 10.82
CA GLY A 298 -6.73 -2.16 11.31
C GLY A 298 -5.36 -2.71 11.72
N ARG A 299 -5.18 -4.02 11.87
CA ARG A 299 -3.92 -4.60 12.38
C ARG A 299 -2.91 -4.81 11.26
N TYR A 300 -1.70 -4.29 11.44
CA TYR A 300 -0.63 -4.37 10.43
C TYR A 300 -0.33 -5.82 10.01
N SER A 301 -0.29 -6.75 10.98
CA SER A 301 -0.03 -8.17 10.70
C SER A 301 -1.07 -8.80 9.78
N ASP A 302 -2.35 -8.47 9.99
CA ASP A 302 -3.46 -9.04 9.24
C ASP A 302 -3.50 -8.47 7.83
N ARG A 303 -3.29 -7.16 7.71
CA ARG A 303 -3.18 -6.47 6.42
C ARG A 303 -1.98 -6.99 5.61
N LEU A 304 -0.83 -7.19 6.25
CA LEU A 304 0.36 -7.75 5.62
C LEU A 304 0.15 -9.19 5.16
N SER A 305 -0.48 -10.03 5.99
CA SER A 305 -0.82 -11.42 5.66
C SER A 305 -1.75 -11.48 4.45
N ARG A 306 -2.84 -10.69 4.47
CA ARG A 306 -3.78 -10.60 3.35
C ARG A 306 -3.10 -10.10 2.08
N THR A 307 -2.30 -9.04 2.17
CA THR A 307 -1.54 -8.51 1.03
C THR A 307 -0.61 -9.56 0.43
N SER A 308 0.08 -10.34 1.27
CA SER A 308 0.97 -11.42 0.82
C SER A 308 0.22 -12.54 0.08
N ILE A 309 -1.04 -12.80 0.44
CA ILE A 309 -1.91 -13.77 -0.24
C ILE A 309 -2.48 -13.18 -1.54
N MET A 310 -2.78 -11.87 -1.57
CA MET A 310 -3.44 -11.21 -2.68
C MET A 310 -2.54 -10.89 -3.87
N LEU A 311 -1.26 -10.57 -3.64
CA LEU A 311 -0.33 -10.24 -4.73
C LEU A 311 -0.21 -11.37 -5.78
N PRO A 312 -0.03 -12.66 -5.38
CA PRO A 312 -0.06 -13.78 -6.32
C PRO A 312 -1.41 -13.93 -7.05
N VAL A 313 -2.52 -13.69 -6.35
CA VAL A 313 -3.87 -13.81 -6.92
C VAL A 313 -4.10 -12.77 -8.01
N ILE A 314 -3.65 -11.52 -7.78
CA ILE A 314 -3.70 -10.45 -8.79
C ILE A 314 -2.84 -10.80 -10.01
N ALA A 315 -1.63 -11.35 -9.79
CA ALA A 315 -0.76 -11.79 -10.88
C ALA A 315 -1.43 -12.89 -11.72
N ASP A 316 -2.03 -13.88 -11.07
CA ASP A 316 -2.73 -14.98 -11.74
C ASP A 316 -3.97 -14.49 -12.52
N SER A 317 -4.69 -13.48 -12.00
CA SER A 317 -5.82 -12.84 -12.71
C SER A 317 -5.39 -12.00 -13.89
N ASN A 318 -4.26 -11.30 -13.78
CA ASN A 318 -3.69 -10.56 -14.91
C ASN A 318 -3.24 -11.52 -16.03
N ALA A 319 -2.60 -12.64 -15.68
CA ALA A 319 -2.27 -13.69 -16.64
C ALA A 319 -3.53 -14.30 -17.29
N SER A 320 -4.62 -14.44 -16.52
CA SER A 320 -5.92 -14.90 -17.02
C SER A 320 -6.55 -13.90 -18.00
N LEU A 321 -6.41 -12.59 -17.74
CA LEU A 321 -6.81 -11.53 -18.67
C LEU A 321 -6.05 -11.62 -19.99
N MET A 322 -4.71 -11.75 -19.94
CA MET A 322 -3.90 -11.88 -21.15
C MET A 322 -4.27 -13.14 -21.94
N SER A 323 -4.49 -14.27 -21.26
CA SER A 323 -4.96 -15.51 -21.88
C SER A 323 -6.34 -15.35 -22.53
N ALA A 324 -7.27 -14.63 -21.88
CA ALA A 324 -8.58 -14.33 -22.46
C ALA A 324 -8.45 -13.49 -23.74
N MET A 325 -7.56 -12.50 -23.76
CA MET A 325 -7.29 -11.68 -24.94
C MET A 325 -6.61 -12.48 -26.07
N ASP A 326 -5.66 -13.35 -25.74
CA ASP A 326 -5.03 -14.25 -26.71
C ASP A 326 -6.04 -15.22 -27.32
N SER A 327 -7.04 -15.68 -26.53
CA SER A 327 -8.06 -16.62 -27.00
C SER A 327 -9.00 -16.05 -28.07
N ILE A 328 -9.16 -14.72 -28.12
CA ILE A 328 -9.91 -14.03 -29.17
C ILE A 328 -9.01 -13.54 -30.32
N GLY A 329 -7.73 -13.94 -30.30
CA GLY A 329 -6.74 -13.58 -31.32
C GLY A 329 -6.13 -12.19 -31.15
N PHE A 330 -6.34 -11.50 -30.02
CA PHE A 330 -5.72 -10.21 -29.76
C PHE A 330 -4.31 -10.40 -29.22
N THR A 331 -3.34 -10.51 -30.14
CA THR A 331 -1.97 -10.95 -29.85
C THR A 331 -1.14 -9.92 -29.08
N GLN A 332 -0.01 -10.34 -28.50
CA GLN A 332 0.93 -9.43 -27.82
C GLN A 332 1.39 -8.26 -28.71
N SER A 333 1.64 -8.50 -30.00
CA SER A 333 2.03 -7.43 -30.93
C SER A 333 0.93 -6.38 -31.11
N GLU A 334 -0.34 -6.80 -31.12
CA GLU A 334 -1.47 -5.88 -31.20
C GLU A 334 -1.71 -5.15 -29.88
N ARG A 335 -1.48 -5.81 -28.73
CA ARG A 335 -1.53 -5.18 -27.40
C ARG A 335 -0.54 -4.03 -27.22
N ARG A 336 0.58 -4.06 -27.95
CA ARG A 336 1.63 -3.03 -27.96
C ARG A 336 1.41 -1.93 -29.00
N SER A 337 0.46 -2.11 -29.90
CA SER A 337 0.18 -1.16 -30.97
C SER A 337 -0.50 0.10 -30.43
N ASP A 338 -0.29 1.24 -31.10
CA ASP A 338 -1.00 2.49 -30.80
C ASP A 338 -2.52 2.31 -30.84
N SER A 339 -3.04 1.36 -31.62
CA SER A 339 -4.47 1.02 -31.67
C SER A 339 -5.01 0.44 -30.35
N ALA A 340 -4.14 -0.02 -29.47
CA ALA A 340 -4.44 -0.60 -28.16
C ALA A 340 -4.26 0.39 -27.00
N LEU A 341 -4.02 1.67 -27.27
CA LEU A 341 -4.02 2.71 -26.24
C LEU A 341 -5.41 2.86 -25.63
N PHE A 342 -5.49 2.93 -24.30
CA PHE A 342 -6.76 3.19 -23.60
C PHE A 342 -7.30 4.60 -23.90
N SER A 343 -6.43 5.57 -24.16
CA SER A 343 -6.78 6.93 -24.59
C SER A 343 -7.55 6.96 -25.92
N ASN A 344 -7.44 5.91 -26.75
CA ASN A 344 -8.25 5.78 -27.95
C ASN A 344 -9.72 5.48 -27.62
N LEU A 345 -10.08 4.99 -26.44
CA LEU A 345 -11.48 4.79 -26.08
C LEU A 345 -12.15 6.14 -25.84
N GLN A 346 -13.44 6.23 -26.12
CA GLN A 346 -14.22 7.40 -25.76
C GLN A 346 -14.50 7.35 -24.26
N ALA A 347 -14.14 8.42 -23.55
CA ALA A 347 -14.37 8.53 -22.11
C ALA A 347 -15.88 8.38 -21.81
N PRO A 348 -16.23 7.62 -20.76
CA PRO A 348 -17.60 7.45 -20.37
C PRO A 348 -18.17 8.80 -19.92
N THR A 349 -19.37 9.11 -20.38
CA THR A 349 -19.97 10.44 -20.22
C THR A 349 -21.44 10.26 -19.86
N GLU A 350 -21.84 10.66 -18.65
CA GLU A 350 -23.25 10.64 -18.24
C GLU A 350 -24.00 11.88 -18.73
N ASP A 351 -23.29 13.00 -18.93
CA ASP A 351 -23.86 14.27 -19.40
C ASP A 351 -23.39 14.58 -20.83
N PRO A 352 -24.28 14.60 -21.84
CA PRO A 352 -23.90 14.89 -23.22
C PRO A 352 -23.27 16.28 -23.40
N GLU A 353 -23.46 17.22 -22.46
CA GLU A 353 -22.90 18.57 -22.54
C GLU A 353 -21.43 18.64 -22.10
N ILE A 354 -20.96 17.70 -21.25
CA ILE A 354 -19.57 17.70 -20.72
C ILE A 354 -18.96 16.29 -20.80
N PRO A 355 -18.11 16.00 -21.81
CA PRO A 355 -17.48 14.70 -21.95
C PRO A 355 -16.57 14.36 -20.77
N GLY A 356 -16.66 13.11 -20.29
CA GLY A 356 -15.81 12.57 -19.23
C GLY A 356 -16.29 12.83 -17.80
N LYS A 357 -17.47 13.44 -17.60
CA LYS A 357 -18.02 13.69 -16.26
C LYS A 357 -18.91 12.51 -15.83
N ILE A 358 -18.64 11.99 -14.64
CA ILE A 358 -19.47 10.97 -14.00
C ILE A 358 -19.88 11.40 -12.57
N THR A 359 -21.07 11.00 -12.14
CA THR A 359 -21.59 11.33 -10.81
C THR A 359 -21.49 10.14 -9.86
N LEU A 360 -20.43 10.05 -9.06
CA LEU A 360 -20.19 8.99 -8.08
C LEU A 360 -20.77 9.38 -6.71
N GLY A 361 -21.93 8.81 -6.36
CA GLY A 361 -22.67 9.23 -5.17
C GLY A 361 -23.05 10.71 -5.27
N ASN A 362 -22.53 11.53 -4.35
CA ASN A 362 -22.73 12.99 -4.35
C ASN A 362 -21.61 13.75 -5.08
N THR A 363 -20.60 13.05 -5.60
CA THR A 363 -19.39 13.64 -6.16
C THR A 363 -19.42 13.59 -7.68
N GLN A 364 -19.15 14.72 -8.33
CA GLN A 364 -18.93 14.75 -9.77
C GLN A 364 -17.44 14.71 -10.05
N ALA A 365 -16.99 13.74 -10.83
CA ALA A 365 -15.58 13.55 -11.14
C ALA A 365 -15.36 13.54 -12.66
N ALA A 366 -14.33 14.26 -13.11
CA ALA A 366 -13.86 14.18 -14.48
C ALA A 366 -12.91 12.99 -14.61
N ILE A 367 -13.31 11.98 -15.37
CA ILE A 367 -12.51 10.80 -15.67
C ILE A 367 -11.71 11.04 -16.95
N ILE A 368 -10.40 10.82 -16.85
CA ILE A 368 -9.50 10.77 -18.00
C ILE A 368 -9.04 9.33 -18.20
N LEU A 369 -9.16 8.83 -19.43
CA LEU A 369 -8.59 7.53 -19.80
C LEU A 369 -7.05 7.64 -19.81
N PRO A 370 -6.34 6.67 -19.23
CA PRO A 370 -4.89 6.69 -19.17
C PRO A 370 -4.28 6.55 -20.58
N ASP A 371 -3.18 7.24 -20.83
CA ASP A 371 -2.45 7.14 -22.09
C ASP A 371 -1.37 6.03 -22.01
N ILE A 372 -1.84 4.80 -21.82
CA ILE A 372 -1.02 3.59 -21.75
C ILE A 372 -1.65 2.51 -22.64
N THR A 373 -0.83 1.60 -23.18
CA THR A 373 -1.33 0.44 -23.94
C THR A 373 -1.78 -0.68 -22.99
N VAL A 374 -2.52 -1.65 -23.53
CA VAL A 374 -2.86 -2.88 -22.80
C VAL A 374 -1.60 -3.61 -22.31
N ASN A 375 -0.55 -3.66 -23.14
CA ASN A 375 0.71 -4.32 -22.77
C ASN A 375 1.47 -3.54 -21.69
N ASP A 376 1.44 -2.21 -21.70
CA ASP A 376 2.07 -1.41 -20.64
C ASP A 376 1.39 -1.63 -19.29
N PHE A 377 0.06 -1.76 -19.30
CA PHE A 377 -0.72 -2.10 -18.11
C PHE A 377 -0.39 -3.51 -17.60
N ASP A 378 -0.32 -4.50 -18.49
CA ASP A 378 0.09 -5.87 -18.15
C ASP A 378 1.48 -5.89 -17.50
N GLU A 379 2.46 -5.23 -18.11
CA GLU A 379 3.81 -5.11 -17.57
C GLU A 379 3.87 -4.33 -16.25
N TRP A 380 2.96 -3.36 -16.05
CA TRP A 380 2.86 -2.64 -14.79
C TRP A 380 2.30 -3.54 -13.68
N VAL A 381 1.21 -4.28 -13.92
CA VAL A 381 0.63 -5.20 -12.94
C VAL A 381 1.59 -6.33 -12.60
N ASP A 382 2.25 -6.92 -13.61
CA ASP A 382 3.23 -8.00 -13.40
C ASP A 382 4.43 -7.51 -12.57
N ARG A 383 5.00 -6.35 -12.91
CA ARG A 383 6.11 -5.75 -12.15
C ARG A 383 5.69 -5.37 -10.73
N PHE A 384 4.49 -4.80 -10.57
CA PHE A 384 3.94 -4.45 -9.27
C PHE A 384 3.82 -5.68 -8.37
N THR A 385 3.21 -6.75 -8.86
CA THR A 385 2.92 -7.96 -8.07
C THR A 385 4.14 -8.84 -7.83
N SER A 386 5.07 -8.94 -8.79
CA SER A 386 6.23 -9.83 -8.71
C SER A 386 7.47 -9.20 -8.08
N LEU A 387 7.66 -7.87 -8.22
CA LEU A 387 8.92 -7.21 -7.88
C LEU A 387 8.73 -6.03 -6.93
N GLU A 388 7.92 -5.04 -7.29
CA GLU A 388 7.84 -3.78 -6.52
C GLU A 388 7.14 -4.00 -5.18
N ALA A 389 5.94 -4.58 -5.16
CA ALA A 389 5.21 -4.76 -3.91
C ALA A 389 5.93 -5.71 -2.93
N PRO A 390 6.42 -6.90 -3.33
CA PRO A 390 7.16 -7.77 -2.40
C PRO A 390 8.44 -7.10 -1.87
N SER A 391 9.19 -6.40 -2.73
CA SER A 391 10.41 -5.71 -2.30
C SER A 391 10.08 -4.59 -1.31
N VAL A 392 9.11 -3.74 -1.61
CA VAL A 392 8.71 -2.62 -0.75
C VAL A 392 8.13 -3.08 0.58
N LEU A 393 7.33 -4.17 0.60
CA LEU A 393 6.86 -4.79 1.86
C LEU A 393 8.04 -5.31 2.68
N SER A 394 9.00 -5.96 2.01
CA SER A 394 10.19 -6.50 2.66
C SER A 394 11.15 -5.42 3.15
N THR A 395 11.15 -4.20 2.59
CA THR A 395 12.07 -3.12 2.95
C THR A 395 11.47 -2.10 3.93
N SER A 396 10.18 -1.78 3.76
CA SER A 396 9.59 -0.55 4.28
C SER A 396 8.47 -0.76 5.29
N GLY A 397 8.14 -2.00 5.66
CA GLY A 397 7.26 -2.28 6.79
C GLY A 397 5.84 -1.75 6.60
N GLN A 398 5.36 -0.87 7.49
CA GLN A 398 4.02 -0.27 7.39
C GLN A 398 3.92 0.72 6.24
N PHE A 399 4.91 1.60 6.09
CA PHE A 399 4.97 2.52 4.95
C PHE A 399 4.99 1.78 3.62
N GLY A 400 5.66 0.62 3.59
CA GLY A 400 5.66 -0.24 2.41
C GLY A 400 4.28 -0.82 2.10
N LEU A 401 3.55 -1.23 3.13
CA LEU A 401 2.18 -1.72 2.99
C LEU A 401 1.24 -0.62 2.48
N ASP A 402 1.34 0.58 3.04
CA ASP A 402 0.50 1.72 2.64
C ASP A 402 0.81 2.13 1.18
N PHE A 403 2.08 2.15 0.80
CA PHE A 403 2.49 2.34 -0.60
C PHE A 403 1.89 1.27 -1.52
N VAL A 404 1.91 0.00 -1.13
CA VAL A 404 1.33 -1.10 -1.92
C VAL A 404 -0.17 -0.94 -2.08
N THR A 405 -0.89 -0.55 -1.02
CA THR A 405 -2.34 -0.31 -1.10
C THR A 405 -2.67 0.90 -1.98
N ASP A 406 -1.84 1.94 -1.96
CA ASP A 406 -2.01 3.13 -2.81
C ASP A 406 -1.73 2.82 -4.29
N GLN A 407 -0.71 2.00 -4.58
CA GLN A 407 -0.44 1.52 -5.93
C GLN A 407 -1.57 0.62 -6.44
N ALA A 408 -2.11 -0.26 -5.59
CA ALA A 408 -3.28 -1.06 -5.93
C ALA A 408 -4.51 -0.20 -6.25
N ASP A 409 -4.72 0.90 -5.52
CA ASP A 409 -5.78 1.87 -5.82
C ASP A 409 -5.56 2.58 -7.15
N THR A 410 -4.31 2.96 -7.45
CA THR A 410 -3.98 3.60 -8.73
C THR A 410 -4.24 2.64 -9.91
N LEU A 411 -3.85 1.37 -9.77
CA LEU A 411 -4.15 0.32 -10.74
C LEU A 411 -5.66 0.09 -10.90
N PHE A 412 -6.38 0.04 -9.77
CA PHE A 412 -7.84 -0.07 -9.74
C PHE A 412 -8.49 1.03 -10.58
N TRP A 413 -8.15 2.30 -10.34
CA TRP A 413 -8.76 3.41 -11.07
C TRP A 413 -8.41 3.41 -12.54
N THR A 414 -7.16 3.07 -12.87
CA THR A 414 -6.69 2.98 -14.26
C THR A 414 -7.55 2.01 -15.06
N ILE A 415 -7.77 0.80 -14.54
CA ILE A 415 -8.45 -0.26 -15.27
C ILE A 415 -9.98 -0.24 -15.10
N GLY A 416 -10.46 0.21 -13.94
CA GLY A 416 -11.88 0.35 -13.67
C GLY A 416 -12.54 1.39 -14.59
N VAL A 417 -11.87 2.52 -14.84
CA VAL A 417 -12.29 3.53 -15.81
C VAL A 417 -12.41 2.96 -17.22
N VAL A 418 -11.44 2.12 -17.63
CA VAL A 418 -11.44 1.45 -18.93
C VAL A 418 -12.62 0.48 -19.04
N LEU A 419 -12.87 -0.33 -18.00
CA LEU A 419 -14.03 -1.23 -17.97
C LEU A 419 -15.33 -0.42 -18.08
N TYR A 420 -15.47 0.66 -17.32
CA TYR A 420 -16.67 1.52 -17.37
C TYR A 420 -16.90 2.13 -18.77
N ALA A 421 -15.82 2.48 -19.48
CA ALA A 421 -15.89 2.98 -20.86
C ALA A 421 -16.37 1.94 -21.87
N VAL A 422 -16.19 0.65 -21.58
CA VAL A 422 -16.51 -0.46 -22.48
C VAL A 422 -17.83 -1.14 -22.11
N LEU A 423 -18.30 -1.03 -20.87
CA LEU A 423 -19.58 -1.60 -20.48
C LEU A 423 -20.75 -0.93 -21.21
N PRO A 424 -21.78 -1.69 -21.61
CA PRO A 424 -22.98 -1.12 -22.20
C PRO A 424 -23.68 -0.21 -21.19
N GLN A 425 -23.74 1.07 -21.50
CA GLN A 425 -24.42 2.05 -20.65
C GLN A 425 -25.94 1.93 -20.82
N LYS A 426 -26.66 2.06 -19.71
CA LYS A 426 -28.12 2.18 -19.71
C LYS A 426 -28.47 3.65 -19.49
N ASP A 427 -29.44 4.16 -20.23
CA ASP A 427 -30.02 5.47 -19.94
C ASP A 427 -30.84 5.42 -18.62
N GLN A 428 -31.29 6.58 -18.14
CA GLN A 428 -32.15 6.66 -16.94
C GLN A 428 -33.47 5.87 -17.10
N ALA A 429 -33.89 5.58 -18.34
CA ALA A 429 -35.06 4.78 -18.65
C ALA A 429 -34.74 3.27 -18.79
N GLY A 430 -33.50 2.86 -18.47
CA GLY A 430 -33.04 1.47 -18.54
C GLY A 430 -32.78 0.95 -19.96
N ARG A 431 -32.83 1.80 -20.98
CA ARG A 431 -32.57 1.43 -22.37
C ARG A 431 -31.07 1.32 -22.60
N LEU A 432 -30.66 0.26 -23.30
CA LEU A 432 -29.26 0.08 -23.68
C LEU A 432 -28.88 1.14 -24.71
N LEU A 433 -27.91 1.98 -24.36
CA LEU A 433 -27.27 2.88 -25.29
C LEU A 433 -26.28 2.08 -26.14
N SER A 434 -26.25 2.36 -27.44
CA SER A 434 -25.25 1.77 -28.33
C SER A 434 -23.85 2.09 -27.80
N ASN A 435 -23.06 1.07 -27.52
CA ASN A 435 -21.72 1.24 -27.00
C ASN A 435 -20.84 1.93 -28.05
N ARG A 436 -20.53 3.21 -27.82
CA ARG A 436 -19.77 4.07 -28.75
C ARG A 436 -18.38 3.52 -29.06
N ASN A 437 -17.85 2.68 -28.17
CA ASN A 437 -16.52 2.08 -28.31
C ASN A 437 -16.50 0.78 -29.12
N GLN A 438 -17.65 0.17 -29.45
CA GLN A 438 -17.71 -1.04 -30.28
C GLN A 438 -17.17 -0.84 -31.71
N GLY A 439 -17.03 0.39 -32.20
CA GLY A 439 -16.39 0.67 -33.48
C GLY A 439 -14.87 0.46 -33.47
N LYS A 440 -14.24 0.59 -32.30
CA LYS A 440 -12.78 0.56 -32.13
C LYS A 440 -12.31 -0.86 -31.85
N LEU A 441 -11.14 -1.24 -32.36
CA LEU A 441 -10.58 -2.58 -32.19
C LEU A 441 -10.49 -2.98 -30.72
N LEU A 442 -9.89 -2.11 -29.89
CA LEU A 442 -9.77 -2.34 -28.45
C LEU A 442 -11.14 -2.45 -27.76
N GLY A 443 -12.11 -1.61 -28.13
CA GLY A 443 -13.45 -1.66 -27.56
C GLY A 443 -14.20 -2.95 -27.92
N LYS A 444 -13.98 -3.52 -29.11
CA LYS A 444 -14.52 -4.85 -29.49
C LYS A 444 -13.88 -5.96 -28.66
N VAL A 445 -12.55 -5.93 -28.54
CA VAL A 445 -11.76 -6.90 -27.76
C VAL A 445 -12.20 -6.91 -26.29
N LEU A 446 -12.26 -5.73 -25.67
CA LEU A 446 -12.67 -5.58 -24.28
C LEU A 446 -14.16 -5.84 -24.06
N ALA A 447 -14.98 -5.88 -25.11
CA ALA A 447 -16.40 -6.22 -25.02
C ALA A 447 -16.67 -7.73 -25.07
N PHE A 448 -15.67 -8.57 -25.34
CA PHE A 448 -15.85 -10.02 -25.25
C PHE A 448 -16.07 -10.46 -23.81
N GLU A 449 -17.08 -11.31 -23.60
CA GLU A 449 -17.52 -11.77 -22.28
C GLU A 449 -16.37 -12.31 -21.43
N ARG A 450 -15.51 -13.17 -22.01
CA ARG A 450 -14.37 -13.75 -21.29
C ARG A 450 -13.36 -12.70 -20.83
N VAL A 451 -13.08 -11.70 -21.67
CA VAL A 451 -12.16 -10.60 -21.36
C VAL A 451 -12.77 -9.71 -20.28
N GLN A 452 -14.06 -9.38 -20.40
CA GLN A 452 -14.79 -8.62 -19.38
C GLN A 452 -14.80 -9.33 -18.03
N GLN A 453 -15.02 -10.64 -18.02
CA GLN A 453 -15.00 -11.46 -16.81
C GLN A 453 -13.62 -11.39 -16.13
N SER A 454 -12.54 -11.66 -16.86
CA SER A 454 -11.19 -11.56 -16.31
C SER A 454 -10.84 -10.15 -15.82
N LEU A 455 -11.32 -9.12 -16.52
CA LEU A 455 -11.12 -7.73 -16.13
C LEU A 455 -11.86 -7.39 -14.83
N SER A 456 -13.10 -7.87 -14.69
CA SER A 456 -13.89 -7.68 -13.47
C SER A 456 -13.27 -8.37 -12.25
N GLU A 457 -12.71 -9.56 -12.45
CA GLU A 457 -12.03 -10.31 -11.40
C GLU A 457 -10.77 -9.57 -10.93
N LEU A 458 -9.96 -9.08 -11.88
CA LEU A 458 -8.80 -8.26 -11.59
C LEU A 458 -9.17 -6.98 -10.81
N ILE A 459 -10.22 -6.28 -11.23
CA ILE A 459 -10.73 -5.07 -10.54
C ILE A 459 -11.14 -5.38 -9.10
N TYR A 460 -11.87 -6.47 -8.88
CA TYR A 460 -12.32 -6.85 -7.53
C TYR A 460 -11.14 -7.17 -6.61
N GLN A 461 -10.11 -7.82 -7.13
CA GLN A 461 -8.90 -8.14 -6.37
C GLN A 461 -8.07 -6.91 -6.07
N LEU A 462 -7.96 -5.97 -7.02
CA LEU A 462 -7.31 -4.68 -6.80
C LEU A 462 -8.06 -3.83 -5.77
N ASP A 463 -9.40 -3.77 -5.84
CA ASP A 463 -10.23 -3.10 -4.83
C ASP A 463 -10.05 -3.71 -3.45
N THR A 464 -10.09 -5.05 -3.36
CA THR A 464 -9.90 -5.74 -2.09
C THR A 464 -8.50 -5.43 -1.51
N LEU A 465 -7.46 -5.31 -2.35
CA LEU A 465 -6.11 -4.98 -1.90
C LEU A 465 -6.02 -3.52 -1.47
N ALA A 466 -6.58 -2.59 -2.25
CA ALA A 466 -6.66 -1.17 -1.93
C ALA A 466 -7.47 -0.89 -0.65
N SER A 467 -8.50 -1.70 -0.38
CA SER A 467 -9.32 -1.62 0.84
C SER A 467 -8.53 -1.94 2.11
N LEU A 468 -7.36 -2.58 2.00
CA LEU A 468 -6.46 -2.80 3.13
C LEU A 468 -5.70 -1.52 3.54
N GLY A 469 -5.94 -0.34 2.96
CA GLY A 469 -5.29 0.92 3.40
C GLY A 469 -5.70 1.37 4.81
N VAL A 470 -4.87 2.18 5.49
CA VAL A 470 -5.07 2.65 6.90
C VAL A 470 -6.35 3.48 7.11
N GLY A 471 -7.03 3.91 6.05
CA GLY A 471 -8.30 4.66 6.13
C GLY A 471 -9.57 3.79 6.16
N SER A 472 -9.47 2.46 6.20
CA SER A 472 -10.64 1.57 6.03
C SER A 472 -11.59 1.47 7.24
N ILE A 473 -11.70 2.50 8.07
CA ILE A 473 -12.63 2.50 9.19
C ILE A 473 -14.03 2.59 8.59
N SER A 474 -14.70 1.43 8.51
CA SER A 474 -16.13 1.36 8.26
C SER A 474 -16.83 2.33 9.21
N SER A 475 -17.52 3.32 8.64
CA SER A 475 -18.31 4.28 9.38
C SER A 475 -19.47 3.58 10.08
N GLU A 476 -19.24 2.95 11.23
CA GLU A 476 -20.29 2.83 12.22
C GLU A 476 -20.50 4.24 12.77
N ARG A 477 -21.52 4.93 12.22
CA ARG A 477 -22.00 6.20 12.75
C ARG A 477 -22.14 6.06 14.27
N PRO A 478 -21.62 7.01 15.07
CA PRO A 478 -21.95 7.02 16.47
C PRO A 478 -23.48 7.12 16.59
N PHE A 479 -24.08 6.16 17.28
CA PHE A 479 -25.46 6.23 17.72
C PHE A 479 -25.62 7.55 18.49
N GLU A 480 -26.26 8.54 17.87
CA GLU A 480 -26.86 9.66 18.60
C GLU A 480 -28.04 9.11 19.41
N GLY A 481 -27.70 8.50 20.54
CA GLY A 481 -28.62 8.24 21.62
C GLY A 481 -28.94 9.55 22.31
N SER A 482 -29.99 10.22 21.83
CA SER A 482 -30.76 11.19 22.60
C SER A 482 -31.10 10.58 23.97
N LEU A 483 -30.50 11.10 25.03
CA LEU A 483 -31.04 10.99 26.37
C LEU A 483 -31.12 12.40 26.96
N THR A 484 -32.37 12.76 27.24
CA THR A 484 -32.89 13.85 28.06
C THR A 484 -32.12 14.11 29.34
#